data_AF-A0A615T1W4-F1
#
_entry.id   AF-A0A615T1W4-F1
#
_cell.length_a   1.000
_cell.length_b   1.000
_cell.length_c   1.000
_cell.angle_alpha   90.00
_cell.angle_beta   90.00
_cell.angle_gamma   90.00
#
_symmetry.space_group_name_H-M   'P 1'
#
loop_
_entity.id
_entity.type
_entity.pdbx_description
1 polymer ?
#
loop_
_entity_poly.entity_id
_entity_poly.type
_entity_poly.pdbx_seq_one_letter_code
_entity_poly.pdbx_strand_id
1 'polypeptide(L)'
;MTTRHTEQKYLKLLQHYGDKPVSVTLQELADVLFCTRRHMRNLLLQMQEAKWLIWQSQAGRGHRARLHLRYKPEQLLSEKAEQLLESGHVDQAIQLLGKNKHQVAQLLRSKLGYSVRADYQRLCIPYYRTMPSLCPGIPLRRSEQHLVRQIFSGLTRINEEKGEVEADLAHHWRQIDPLRWRFYLRPAVLWHDGQELTIDAVIASLTRSAKLPLFSHLQTIQATGPLSLEITLAHPDNRLPLLLSHIDAMILPPDHTQRADFPAHPVGTGPYEVVENNGFHLQMKAFDHYFGLRGLLDEVEVFIWPNLTETDNLAESLSDNDTAAWLSSSLSDEDYVSGRLSQVSGKPSDNLREMFLERGGYFLLCDSRSPHWHTAEHRRWLRETLSPYAILQHLSEAIRPFWVPGGSLLSSWFHTIEAGPACSPFISSSPYAKLRLAYHDQHPEFPMLLDIMQEIMRQQGILLEGVALNYDDWASGKAEVDLWLGTVNFPIPEEWNVGTWLLGSPLLRHAISGGDDALLAQWETQWHAETISAEQLVRETTRSGWLQPLFHHWMRLKSPDRARGIHLNNLGWFDFRSTWIEPGP
;
A
#
# COMPACT_ATOMS: atom_id res chain seq x y z
N MET A 1 34.25 -16.87 9.99
CA MET A 1 33.12 -17.51 9.27
C MET A 1 33.04 -18.97 9.67
N THR A 2 32.09 -19.33 10.51
CA THR A 2 31.79 -20.73 10.86
C THR A 2 31.02 -21.38 9.72
N THR A 3 31.37 -22.61 9.35
CA THR A 3 30.70 -23.32 8.23
C THR A 3 29.34 -23.89 8.66
N ARG A 4 28.36 -23.94 7.74
CA ARG A 4 27.03 -24.57 7.93
C ARG A 4 27.11 -25.99 8.53
N HIS A 5 28.19 -26.70 8.25
CA HIS A 5 28.47 -28.03 8.78
C HIS A 5 28.83 -27.99 10.29
N THR A 6 29.61 -27.00 10.75
CA THR A 6 29.95 -26.83 12.17
C THR A 6 28.71 -26.51 13.01
N GLU A 7 27.79 -25.68 12.52
CA GLU A 7 26.51 -25.35 13.19
C GLU A 7 25.64 -26.58 13.42
N GLN A 8 25.44 -27.40 12.40
CA GLN A 8 24.64 -28.64 12.50
C GLN A 8 25.22 -29.60 13.54
N LYS A 9 26.55 -29.67 13.63
CA LYS A 9 27.25 -30.49 14.62
C LYS A 9 27.07 -29.91 16.03
N TYR A 10 27.09 -28.59 16.21
CA TYR A 10 26.81 -27.96 17.51
C TYR A 10 25.37 -28.23 17.97
N LEU A 11 24.37 -28.03 17.09
CA LEU A 11 22.96 -28.27 17.41
C LEU A 11 22.71 -29.74 17.80
N LYS A 12 23.39 -30.70 17.16
CA LYS A 12 23.32 -32.12 17.54
C LYS A 12 23.89 -32.38 18.94
N LEU A 13 25.00 -31.73 19.32
CA LEU A 13 25.54 -31.83 20.68
C LEU A 13 24.57 -31.24 21.70
N LEU A 14 23.97 -30.09 21.38
CA LEU A 14 23.02 -29.41 22.27
C LEU A 14 21.73 -30.20 22.48
N GLN A 15 21.21 -30.84 21.42
CA GLN A 15 20.06 -31.73 21.51
C GLN A 15 20.36 -32.97 22.37
N HIS A 16 21.59 -33.50 22.30
CA HIS A 16 21.97 -34.71 23.02
C HIS A 16 22.31 -34.46 24.49
N TYR A 17 23.04 -33.38 24.79
CA TYR A 17 23.58 -33.10 26.13
C TYR A 17 22.85 -32.00 26.90
N GLY A 18 22.01 -31.19 26.25
CA GLY A 18 21.35 -30.04 26.85
C GLY A 18 22.30 -28.87 27.13
N ASP A 19 21.80 -27.86 27.85
CA ASP A 19 22.51 -26.61 28.18
C ASP A 19 23.30 -26.67 29.50
N LYS A 20 23.12 -27.73 30.29
CA LYS A 20 23.83 -27.91 31.56
C LYS A 20 25.26 -28.43 31.34
N PRO A 21 26.22 -28.05 32.20
CA PRO A 21 27.57 -28.62 32.11
C PRO A 21 27.56 -30.14 32.30
N VAL A 22 28.10 -30.88 31.34
CA VAL A 22 28.20 -32.35 31.35
C VAL A 22 29.65 -32.81 31.36
N SER A 23 29.89 -33.99 31.95
CA SER A 23 31.21 -34.62 32.01
C SER A 23 31.30 -35.72 30.96
N VAL A 24 32.07 -35.50 29.90
CA VAL A 24 32.12 -36.35 28.70
C VAL A 24 33.55 -36.50 28.18
N THR A 25 33.81 -37.59 27.48
CA THR A 25 35.10 -37.86 26.83
C THR A 25 35.10 -37.38 25.38
N LEU A 26 36.30 -37.16 24.83
CA LEU A 26 36.44 -36.81 23.42
C LEU A 26 35.91 -37.91 22.48
N GLN A 27 35.95 -39.19 22.91
CA GLN A 27 35.44 -40.31 22.12
C GLN A 27 33.90 -40.29 22.10
N GLU A 28 33.25 -40.11 23.25
CA GLU A 28 31.78 -39.98 23.34
C GLU A 28 31.26 -38.83 22.47
N LEU A 29 31.96 -37.69 22.41
CA LEU A 29 31.61 -36.59 21.50
C LEU A 29 31.78 -36.95 20.02
N ALA A 30 32.88 -37.64 19.69
CA ALA A 30 33.17 -38.08 18.33
C ALA A 30 32.11 -39.09 17.84
N ASP A 31 31.66 -39.98 18.73
CA ASP A 31 30.64 -41.00 18.45
C ASP A 31 29.27 -40.35 18.22
N VAL A 32 28.84 -39.41 19.08
CA VAL A 32 27.57 -38.66 18.90
C VAL A 32 27.52 -37.92 17.57
N LEU A 33 28.67 -37.40 17.11
CA LEU A 33 28.77 -36.67 15.85
C LEU A 33 29.18 -37.51 14.64
N PHE A 34 29.35 -38.83 14.83
CA PHE A 34 29.81 -39.79 13.82
C PHE A 34 31.06 -39.29 13.07
N CYS A 35 32.09 -38.90 13.81
CA CYS A 35 33.33 -38.38 13.24
C CYS A 35 34.57 -38.91 13.95
N THR A 36 35.76 -38.65 13.39
CA THR A 36 37.02 -39.09 14.02
C THR A 36 37.39 -38.21 15.19
N ARG A 37 38.12 -38.74 16.19
CA ARG A 37 38.65 -37.95 17.33
C ARG A 37 39.47 -36.73 16.89
N ARG A 38 40.19 -36.83 15.77
CA ARG A 38 40.96 -35.72 15.20
C ARG A 38 40.04 -34.62 14.67
N HIS A 39 38.97 -34.98 13.96
CA HIS A 39 37.99 -34.02 13.47
C HIS A 39 37.21 -33.38 14.63
N MET A 40 36.84 -34.17 15.64
CA MET A 40 36.15 -33.67 16.83
C MET A 40 36.97 -32.60 17.58
N ARG A 41 38.29 -32.77 17.70
CA ARG A 41 39.17 -31.74 18.27
C ARG A 41 39.13 -30.43 17.48
N ASN A 42 39.17 -30.51 16.15
CA ASN A 42 39.09 -29.33 15.31
C ASN A 42 37.71 -28.64 15.46
N LEU A 43 36.63 -29.41 15.52
CA LEU A 43 35.28 -28.87 15.76
C LEU A 43 35.18 -28.18 17.14
N LEU A 44 35.73 -28.78 18.21
CA LEU A 44 35.75 -28.15 19.53
C LEU A 44 36.51 -26.83 19.53
N LEU A 45 37.67 -26.76 18.88
CA LEU A 45 38.44 -25.53 18.75
C LEU A 45 37.64 -24.44 18.01
N GLN A 46 37.04 -24.78 16.86
CA GLN A 46 36.20 -23.85 16.09
C GLN A 46 35.00 -23.35 16.91
N MET A 47 34.31 -24.24 17.62
CA MET A 47 33.15 -23.89 18.45
C MET A 47 33.56 -23.08 19.69
N GLN A 48 34.76 -23.28 20.23
CA GLN A 48 35.31 -22.47 21.33
C GLN A 48 35.75 -21.08 20.87
N GLU A 49 36.39 -20.96 19.70
CA GLU A 49 36.72 -19.66 19.09
C GLU A 49 35.46 -18.84 18.81
N ALA A 50 34.40 -19.49 18.33
CA ALA A 50 33.07 -18.90 18.15
C ALA A 50 32.31 -18.68 19.47
N LYS A 51 32.89 -19.05 20.63
CA LYS A 51 32.30 -18.93 21.98
C LYS A 51 30.99 -19.70 22.19
N TRP A 52 30.65 -20.66 21.31
CA TRP A 52 29.43 -21.48 21.42
C TRP A 52 29.48 -22.46 22.59
N LEU A 53 30.67 -22.91 22.96
CA LEU A 53 30.87 -23.85 24.06
C LEU A 53 32.14 -23.56 24.85
N ILE A 54 32.20 -24.12 26.06
CA ILE A 54 33.41 -24.27 26.84
C ILE A 54 33.76 -25.74 26.95
N TRP A 55 35.01 -26.06 26.65
CA TRP A 55 35.58 -27.38 26.82
C TRP A 55 36.82 -27.30 27.72
N GLN A 56 36.77 -27.99 28.85
CA GLN A 56 37.86 -28.06 29.83
C GLN A 56 38.42 -29.47 29.89
N SER A 57 39.52 -29.72 29.20
CA SER A 57 40.23 -31.01 29.21
C SER A 57 41.11 -31.17 30.45
N GLN A 58 41.17 -32.38 31.01
CA GLN A 58 42.18 -32.80 31.99
C GLN A 58 43.24 -33.69 31.33
N ALA A 59 44.48 -33.64 31.81
CA ALA A 59 45.59 -34.43 31.27
C ALA A 59 45.49 -35.91 31.69
N GLY A 60 45.54 -36.83 30.72
CA GLY A 60 45.59 -38.29 30.91
C GLY A 60 44.64 -39.05 29.97
N ARG A 61 44.96 -40.31 29.61
CA ARG A 61 44.11 -41.13 28.72
C ARG A 61 42.86 -41.60 29.49
N GLY A 62 41.68 -41.23 29.00
CA GLY A 62 40.39 -41.69 29.54
C GLY A 62 39.72 -40.74 30.56
N HIS A 63 40.30 -39.59 30.87
CA HIS A 63 39.66 -38.61 31.74
C HIS A 63 38.48 -37.92 31.05
N ARG A 64 37.37 -37.79 31.79
CA ARG A 64 36.21 -37.03 31.37
C ARG A 64 36.49 -35.54 31.50
N ALA A 65 36.20 -34.80 30.44
CA ALA A 65 36.33 -33.37 30.37
C ALA A 65 34.98 -32.71 30.62
N ARG A 66 34.99 -31.46 31.06
CA ARG A 66 33.75 -30.69 31.29
C ARG A 66 33.37 -29.95 30.01
N LEU A 67 32.23 -30.31 29.44
CA LEU A 67 31.61 -29.61 28.31
C LEU A 67 30.46 -28.75 28.83
N HIS A 68 30.40 -27.48 28.41
CA HIS A 68 29.29 -26.60 28.66
C HIS A 68 28.91 -25.89 27.35
N LEU A 69 27.75 -26.24 26.81
CA LEU A 69 27.20 -25.64 25.59
C LEU A 69 26.46 -24.36 26.02
N ARG A 70 26.97 -23.19 25.61
CA ARG A 70 26.53 -21.88 26.15
C ARG A 70 25.48 -21.19 25.32
N TYR A 71 25.38 -21.54 24.04
CA TYR A 71 24.48 -20.89 23.09
C TYR A 71 23.19 -21.70 22.95
N LYS A 72 22.05 -21.05 23.20
CA LYS A 72 20.73 -21.63 22.87
C LYS A 72 20.55 -21.67 21.34
N PRO A 73 19.75 -22.61 20.79
CA PRO A 73 19.49 -22.66 19.35
C PRO A 73 18.94 -21.33 18.82
N GLU A 74 18.09 -20.68 19.62
CA GLU A 74 17.49 -19.39 19.35
C GLU A 74 18.50 -18.25 19.20
N GLN A 75 19.59 -18.24 20.00
CA GLN A 75 20.61 -17.20 19.92
C GLN A 75 21.46 -17.33 18.64
N LEU A 76 21.77 -18.57 18.24
CA LEU A 76 22.51 -18.84 17.01
C LEU A 76 21.68 -18.47 15.76
N LEU A 77 20.36 -18.71 15.81
CA LEU A 77 19.44 -18.31 14.74
C LEU A 77 19.30 -16.79 14.66
N SER A 78 19.19 -16.10 15.79
CA SER A 78 19.15 -14.63 15.84
C SER A 78 20.42 -13.98 15.29
N GLU A 79 21.62 -14.39 15.73
CA GLU A 79 22.88 -13.84 15.21
C GLU A 79 23.03 -14.06 13.69
N LYS A 80 22.57 -15.21 13.20
CA LYS A 80 22.61 -15.51 11.76
C LYS A 80 21.58 -14.70 10.98
N ALA A 81 20.40 -14.50 11.54
CA ALA A 81 19.40 -13.63 10.95
C ALA A 81 19.89 -12.17 10.91
N GLU A 82 20.56 -11.69 11.97
CA GLU A 82 21.21 -10.38 12.00
C GLU A 82 22.29 -10.26 10.91
N GLN A 83 23.17 -11.26 10.75
CA GLN A 83 24.17 -11.27 9.66
C GLN A 83 23.54 -11.28 8.26
N LEU A 84 22.47 -12.05 8.07
CA LEU A 84 21.74 -12.07 6.80
C LEU A 84 21.16 -10.68 6.49
N LEU A 85 20.68 -9.95 7.49
CA LEU A 85 20.19 -8.59 7.29
C LEU A 85 21.27 -7.54 7.12
N GLU A 86 22.42 -7.66 7.80
CA GLU A 86 23.56 -6.77 7.58
C GLU A 86 24.07 -6.90 6.14
N SER A 87 23.91 -8.09 5.56
CA SER A 87 24.24 -8.38 4.16
C SER A 87 23.08 -8.17 3.19
N GLY A 88 21.93 -7.63 3.63
CA GLY A 88 20.76 -7.31 2.78
C GLY A 88 19.85 -8.49 2.42
N HIS A 89 20.11 -9.70 2.92
CA HIS A 89 19.33 -10.92 2.64
C HIS A 89 18.14 -11.09 3.60
N VAL A 90 17.20 -10.14 3.56
CA VAL A 90 16.04 -10.10 4.47
C VAL A 90 15.15 -11.34 4.34
N ASP A 91 14.85 -11.79 3.11
CA ASP A 91 14.10 -13.03 2.83
C ASP A 91 14.62 -14.20 3.65
N GLN A 92 15.93 -14.39 3.59
CA GLN A 92 16.58 -15.52 4.22
C GLN A 92 16.57 -15.38 5.74
N ALA A 93 16.71 -14.17 6.26
CA ALA A 93 16.62 -13.89 7.69
C ALA A 93 15.23 -14.20 8.24
N ILE A 94 14.17 -13.78 7.55
CA ILE A 94 12.78 -14.04 7.95
C ILE A 94 12.44 -15.53 7.79
N GLN A 95 12.83 -16.18 6.69
CA GLN A 95 12.66 -17.63 6.52
C GLN A 95 13.38 -18.43 7.61
N LEU A 96 14.57 -17.98 8.01
CA LEU A 96 15.36 -18.60 9.09
C LEU A 96 14.66 -18.47 10.45
N LEU A 97 14.04 -17.32 10.71
CA LEU A 97 13.33 -17.04 11.96
C LEU A 97 11.84 -17.43 11.93
N GLY A 98 11.29 -17.85 10.79
CA GLY A 98 9.85 -17.84 10.47
C GLY A 98 8.90 -18.63 11.38
N LYS A 99 9.40 -19.36 12.37
CA LYS A 99 8.59 -19.98 13.44
C LYS A 99 8.52 -19.15 14.73
N ASN A 100 9.44 -18.20 14.93
CA ASN A 100 9.55 -17.36 16.11
C ASN A 100 9.15 -15.92 15.76
N LYS A 101 7.83 -15.65 15.78
CA LYS A 101 7.24 -14.34 15.47
C LYS A 101 7.88 -13.21 16.30
N HIS A 102 8.27 -13.47 17.55
CA HIS A 102 8.94 -12.49 18.42
C HIS A 102 10.32 -12.07 17.89
N GLN A 103 11.14 -13.02 17.46
CA GLN A 103 12.45 -12.73 16.91
C GLN A 103 12.35 -11.97 15.59
N VAL A 104 11.41 -12.35 14.71
CA VAL A 104 11.14 -11.60 13.46
C VAL A 104 10.71 -10.16 13.78
N ALA A 105 9.82 -9.96 14.75
CA ALA A 105 9.40 -8.62 15.17
C ALA A 105 10.57 -7.77 15.69
N GLN A 106 11.37 -8.30 16.62
CA GLN A 106 12.55 -7.58 17.16
C GLN A 106 13.55 -7.22 16.06
N LEU A 107 13.74 -8.15 15.12
CA LEU A 107 14.61 -8.00 13.98
C LEU A 107 14.14 -6.88 13.05
N LEU A 108 12.87 -6.87 12.68
CA LEU A 108 12.25 -5.82 11.86
C LEU A 108 12.39 -4.45 12.54
N ARG A 109 12.15 -4.36 13.86
CA ARG A 109 12.34 -3.09 14.61
C ARG A 109 13.74 -2.52 14.49
N SER A 110 14.77 -3.36 14.47
CA SER A 110 16.17 -2.90 14.36
C SER A 110 16.48 -2.19 13.03
N LYS A 111 15.63 -2.39 12.01
CA LYS A 111 15.77 -1.80 10.68
C LYS A 111 14.90 -0.57 10.46
N LEU A 112 13.84 -0.42 11.26
CA LEU A 112 12.92 0.72 11.15
C LEU A 112 13.61 2.05 11.43
N GLY A 113 13.09 3.10 10.79
CA GLY A 113 13.61 4.45 10.93
C GLY A 113 14.60 4.81 9.85
N TYR A 114 15.57 5.65 10.16
CA TYR A 114 16.48 6.19 9.16
C TYR A 114 17.94 5.82 9.41
N SER A 115 18.73 5.79 8.34
CA SER A 115 20.19 5.69 8.40
C SER A 115 20.78 6.84 7.59
N VAL A 116 21.68 7.61 8.23
CA VAL A 116 22.47 8.65 7.56
C VAL A 116 23.93 8.27 7.65
N ARG A 117 24.56 8.13 6.49
CA ARG A 117 26.01 8.07 6.29
C ARG A 117 26.42 9.31 5.49
N ALA A 118 27.72 9.60 5.41
CA ALA A 118 28.23 10.87 4.90
C ALA A 118 27.62 11.33 3.55
N ASP A 119 27.32 10.40 2.66
CA ASP A 119 26.79 10.59 1.31
C ASP A 119 25.55 9.73 1.01
N TYR A 120 24.88 9.21 2.05
CA TYR A 120 23.79 8.26 1.87
C TYR A 120 22.72 8.37 2.95
N GLN A 121 21.47 8.52 2.52
CA GLN A 121 20.28 8.65 3.35
C GLN A 121 19.26 7.58 2.98
N ARG A 122 18.90 6.77 3.98
CA ARG A 122 17.88 5.73 3.84
C ARG A 122 16.77 5.93 4.85
N LEU A 123 15.52 5.75 4.40
CA LEU A 123 14.34 5.74 5.24
C LEU A 123 13.60 4.39 5.13
N CYS A 124 13.30 3.78 6.27
CA CYS A 124 12.60 2.51 6.38
C CYS A 124 11.23 2.71 7.03
N ILE A 125 10.17 2.32 6.31
CA ILE A 125 8.77 2.56 6.64
C ILE A 125 8.09 1.21 6.89
N PRO A 126 7.50 0.97 8.08
CA PRO A 126 6.66 -0.19 8.31
C PRO A 126 5.31 -0.04 7.60
N TYR A 127 4.79 -1.14 7.08
CA TYR A 127 3.52 -1.19 6.38
C TYR A 127 2.79 -2.52 6.64
N TYR A 128 1.48 -2.57 6.42
CA TYR A 128 0.62 -3.67 6.90
C TYR A 128 0.34 -4.76 5.88
N ARG A 129 0.61 -4.50 4.59
CA ARG A 129 0.30 -5.43 3.50
C ARG A 129 1.32 -5.34 2.36
N THR A 130 1.36 -6.39 1.54
CA THR A 130 2.13 -6.41 0.29
C THR A 130 1.57 -5.47 -0.77
N MET A 131 2.45 -5.05 -1.69
CA MET A 131 2.12 -4.26 -2.89
C MET A 131 2.61 -5.00 -4.14
N PRO A 132 1.95 -6.12 -4.52
CA PRO A 132 2.46 -7.04 -5.53
C PRO A 132 2.46 -6.47 -6.95
N SER A 133 1.75 -5.35 -7.18
CA SER A 133 1.72 -4.68 -8.48
C SER A 133 1.85 -3.18 -8.33
N LEU A 134 2.81 -2.62 -9.06
CA LEU A 134 3.12 -1.20 -9.21
C LEU A 134 3.05 -0.80 -10.69
N CYS A 135 2.21 -1.48 -11.48
CA CYS A 135 2.05 -1.20 -12.91
C CYS A 135 0.87 -0.25 -13.17
N PRO A 136 1.07 0.86 -13.88
CA PRO A 136 -0.02 1.68 -14.43
C PRO A 136 -1.00 0.90 -15.33
N GLY A 137 -2.27 1.31 -15.37
CA GLY A 137 -3.29 0.71 -16.24
C GLY A 137 -4.01 -0.51 -15.68
N ILE A 138 -3.72 -0.92 -14.44
CA ILE A 138 -4.55 -1.83 -13.66
C ILE A 138 -5.15 -1.07 -12.46
N PRO A 139 -6.17 -1.61 -11.77
CA PRO A 139 -6.67 -1.00 -10.55
C PRO A 139 -5.59 -0.88 -9.46
N LEU A 140 -5.25 0.35 -9.07
CA LEU A 140 -4.26 0.63 -8.02
C LEU A 140 -4.92 1.29 -6.81
N ARG A 141 -4.58 0.82 -5.61
CA ARG A 141 -4.98 1.47 -4.36
C ARG A 141 -4.12 2.71 -4.12
N ARG A 142 -4.52 3.57 -3.19
CA ARG A 142 -3.85 4.86 -2.93
C ARG A 142 -2.33 4.77 -2.72
N SER A 143 -1.83 3.68 -2.15
CA SER A 143 -0.40 3.52 -1.86
C SER A 143 0.39 3.17 -3.12
N GLU A 144 -0.10 2.23 -3.91
CA GLU A 144 0.43 1.93 -5.23
C GLU A 144 0.35 3.14 -6.16
N GLN A 145 -0.74 3.92 -6.10
CA GLN A 145 -0.86 5.17 -6.86
C GLN A 145 0.24 6.18 -6.47
N HIS A 146 0.55 6.31 -5.18
CA HIS A 146 1.65 7.16 -4.72
C HIS A 146 2.99 6.66 -5.24
N LEU A 147 3.29 5.37 -5.08
CA LEU A 147 4.56 4.77 -5.51
C LEU A 147 4.75 4.86 -7.04
N VAL A 148 3.69 4.61 -7.81
CA VAL A 148 3.73 4.73 -9.27
C VAL A 148 4.12 6.13 -9.72
N ARG A 149 3.70 7.19 -9.01
CA ARG A 149 4.12 8.58 -9.29
C ARG A 149 5.58 8.86 -8.97
N GLN A 150 6.24 7.98 -8.20
CA GLN A 150 7.68 8.03 -7.94
C GLN A 150 8.48 7.19 -8.96
N ILE A 151 7.84 6.22 -9.60
CA ILE A 151 8.50 5.26 -10.52
C ILE A 151 8.36 5.71 -11.98
N PHE A 152 7.22 6.28 -12.36
CA PHE A 152 6.89 6.59 -13.74
C PHE A 152 6.70 8.09 -13.97
N SER A 153 6.80 8.50 -15.23
CA SER A 153 6.55 9.87 -15.67
C SER A 153 5.44 9.91 -16.72
N GLY A 154 4.67 10.99 -16.71
CA GLY A 154 3.66 11.30 -17.72
C GLY A 154 4.19 12.29 -18.74
N LEU A 155 3.36 12.68 -19.71
CA LEU A 155 3.69 13.87 -20.52
C LEU A 155 3.73 15.12 -19.64
N THR A 156 2.81 15.19 -18.69
CA THR A 156 2.65 16.26 -17.70
C THR A 156 2.54 15.62 -16.32
N ARG A 157 2.69 16.43 -15.27
CA ARG A 157 2.47 16.01 -13.89
C ARG A 157 1.80 17.12 -13.08
N ILE A 158 1.36 16.79 -11.88
CA ILE A 158 0.79 17.78 -10.95
C ILE A 158 1.84 18.20 -9.95
N ASN A 159 1.96 19.52 -9.77
CA ASN A 159 2.66 20.09 -8.65
C ASN A 159 1.82 19.89 -7.39
N GLU A 160 2.24 19.01 -6.47
CA GLU A 160 1.44 18.69 -5.27
C GLU A 160 1.29 19.89 -4.32
N GLU A 161 2.18 20.88 -4.35
CA GLU A 161 2.07 22.07 -3.50
C GLU A 161 1.06 23.09 -4.05
N LYS A 162 1.05 23.29 -5.38
CA LYS A 162 0.21 24.30 -6.05
C LYS A 162 -1.09 23.75 -6.62
N GLY A 163 -1.15 22.45 -6.86
CA GLY A 163 -2.25 21.77 -7.57
C GLY A 163 -2.35 22.08 -9.05
N GLU A 164 -1.29 22.65 -9.64
CA GLU A 164 -1.25 23.04 -11.05
C GLU A 164 -0.55 21.99 -11.91
N VAL A 165 -0.94 21.92 -13.18
CA VAL A 165 -0.26 21.08 -14.18
C VAL A 165 1.10 21.69 -14.50
N GLU A 166 2.15 20.88 -14.42
CA GLU A 166 3.51 21.25 -14.79
C GLU A 166 4.12 20.26 -15.79
N ALA A 167 5.24 20.68 -16.37
CA ALA A 167 6.02 19.88 -17.29
C ALA A 167 6.60 18.63 -16.63
N ASP A 168 6.51 17.51 -17.35
CA ASP A 168 7.20 16.28 -16.98
C ASP A 168 8.06 15.79 -18.17
N LEU A 169 7.73 14.68 -18.83
CA LEU A 169 8.44 14.28 -20.06
C LEU A 169 8.26 15.30 -21.19
N ALA A 170 7.07 15.91 -21.29
CA ALA A 170 6.86 17.06 -22.15
C ALA A 170 7.29 18.34 -21.41
N HIS A 171 8.32 19.01 -21.92
CA HIS A 171 8.78 20.27 -21.34
C HIS A 171 7.90 21.46 -21.76
N HIS A 172 7.08 21.29 -22.79
CA HIS A 172 6.13 22.29 -23.28
C HIS A 172 4.99 21.65 -24.06
N TRP A 173 3.83 22.31 -24.09
CA TRP A 173 2.68 21.92 -24.90
C TRP A 173 1.84 23.13 -25.29
N ARG A 174 1.03 22.98 -26.33
CA ARG A 174 0.08 23.99 -26.77
C ARG A 174 -1.14 23.38 -27.43
N GLN A 175 -2.30 23.99 -27.21
CA GLN A 175 -3.51 23.74 -27.97
C GLN A 175 -3.36 24.41 -29.34
N ILE A 176 -3.45 23.64 -30.43
CA ILE A 176 -3.38 24.14 -31.81
C ILE A 176 -4.76 24.66 -32.23
N ASP A 177 -5.80 23.91 -31.89
CA ASP A 177 -7.21 24.25 -32.05
C ASP A 177 -8.05 23.40 -31.06
N PRO A 178 -9.39 23.52 -31.00
CA PRO A 178 -10.21 22.80 -30.01
C PRO A 178 -10.02 21.28 -29.97
N LEU A 179 -9.57 20.66 -31.06
CA LEU A 179 -9.43 19.20 -31.18
C LEU A 179 -7.98 18.73 -31.31
N ARG A 180 -6.99 19.63 -31.36
CA ARG A 180 -5.59 19.25 -31.58
C ARG A 180 -4.64 19.88 -30.58
N TRP A 181 -3.79 19.05 -29.99
CA TRP A 181 -2.75 19.46 -29.05
C TRP A 181 -1.38 18.98 -29.50
N ARG A 182 -0.35 19.81 -29.31
CA ARG A 182 1.04 19.45 -29.59
C ARG A 182 1.87 19.48 -28.32
N PHE A 183 2.65 18.43 -28.11
CA PHE A 183 3.55 18.25 -26.97
C PHE A 183 5.01 18.13 -27.46
N TYR A 184 5.94 18.71 -26.69
CA TYR A 184 7.37 18.75 -26.98
C TYR A 184 8.15 18.04 -25.88
N LEU A 185 8.89 16.99 -26.23
CA LEU A 185 9.55 16.05 -25.33
C LEU A 185 10.97 16.49 -24.99
N ARG A 186 11.42 16.13 -23.79
CA ARG A 186 12.83 16.27 -23.39
C ARG A 186 13.72 15.30 -24.18
N PRO A 187 14.91 15.72 -24.65
CA PRO A 187 15.89 14.81 -25.23
C PRO A 187 16.56 13.95 -24.16
N ALA A 188 17.12 12.80 -24.57
CA ALA A 188 18.02 11.97 -23.76
C ALA A 188 17.46 11.54 -22.39
N VAL A 189 16.14 11.31 -22.32
CA VAL A 189 15.51 10.72 -21.12
C VAL A 189 15.82 9.22 -21.10
N LEU A 190 16.26 8.72 -19.95
CA LEU A 190 16.55 7.30 -19.77
C LEU A 190 15.44 6.61 -18.97
N TRP A 191 15.20 5.35 -19.33
CA TRP A 191 14.54 4.38 -18.46
C TRP A 191 15.47 3.99 -17.30
N HIS A 192 14.91 3.45 -16.22
CA HIS A 192 15.70 2.92 -15.10
C HIS A 192 16.72 1.85 -15.53
N ASP A 193 16.43 1.08 -16.59
CA ASP A 193 17.35 0.09 -17.15
C ASP A 193 18.46 0.67 -18.05
N GLY A 194 18.53 2.01 -18.18
CA GLY A 194 19.55 2.74 -18.92
C GLY A 194 19.29 2.88 -20.42
N GLN A 195 18.22 2.28 -20.96
CA GLN A 195 17.83 2.52 -22.36
C GLN A 195 17.24 3.92 -22.53
N GLU A 196 17.32 4.49 -23.72
CA GLU A 196 16.73 5.80 -24.01
C GLU A 196 15.23 5.68 -24.31
N LEU A 197 14.45 6.63 -23.78
CA LEU A 197 13.03 6.80 -24.08
C LEU A 197 12.85 7.24 -25.53
N THR A 198 12.11 6.46 -26.31
CA THR A 198 11.77 6.79 -27.70
C THR A 198 10.39 7.40 -27.82
N ILE A 199 10.16 8.19 -28.87
CA ILE A 199 8.83 8.72 -29.17
C ILE A 199 7.80 7.61 -29.44
N ASP A 200 8.23 6.48 -30.01
CA ASP A 200 7.34 5.34 -30.26
C ASP A 200 6.81 4.74 -28.95
N ALA A 201 7.63 4.70 -27.90
CA ALA A 201 7.19 4.25 -26.57
C ALA A 201 6.15 5.20 -25.95
N VAL A 202 6.31 6.51 -26.16
CA VAL A 202 5.33 7.52 -25.75
C VAL A 202 4.01 7.31 -26.47
N ILE A 203 4.04 7.18 -27.81
CA ILE A 203 2.84 6.97 -28.63
C ILE A 203 2.15 5.66 -28.26
N ALA A 204 2.91 4.57 -28.08
CA ALA A 204 2.36 3.28 -27.69
C ALA A 204 1.67 3.32 -26.32
N SER A 205 2.28 4.01 -25.35
CA SER A 205 1.72 4.18 -24.00
C SER A 205 0.41 4.97 -24.02
N LEU A 206 0.37 6.10 -24.73
CA LEU A 206 -0.85 6.91 -24.84
C LEU A 206 -1.96 6.20 -25.63
N THR A 207 -1.58 5.40 -26.64
CA THR A 207 -2.51 4.56 -27.40
C THR A 207 -3.08 3.43 -26.54
N ARG A 208 -2.30 2.91 -25.58
CA ARG A 208 -2.79 1.99 -24.55
C ARG A 208 -3.81 2.71 -23.66
N SER A 209 -3.48 3.91 -23.17
CA SER A 209 -4.39 4.71 -22.33
C SER A 209 -5.70 5.03 -23.04
N ALA A 210 -5.67 5.36 -24.34
CA ALA A 210 -6.85 5.65 -25.16
C ALA A 210 -7.91 4.53 -25.21
N LYS A 211 -7.57 3.30 -24.79
CA LYS A 211 -8.53 2.18 -24.66
C LYS A 211 -9.35 2.23 -23.37
N LEU A 212 -8.93 3.05 -22.41
CA LEU A 212 -9.63 3.23 -21.14
C LEU A 212 -10.75 4.27 -21.32
N PRO A 213 -11.90 4.12 -20.65
CA PRO A 213 -13.06 4.99 -20.87
C PRO A 213 -12.75 6.49 -20.74
N LEU A 214 -11.96 6.87 -19.73
CA LEU A 214 -11.56 8.24 -19.45
C LEU A 214 -10.75 8.91 -20.59
N PHE A 215 -10.08 8.10 -21.43
CA PHE A 215 -9.23 8.57 -22.52
C PHE A 215 -9.80 8.21 -23.90
N SER A 216 -11.03 7.69 -23.97
CA SER A 216 -11.65 7.18 -25.20
C SER A 216 -11.78 8.22 -26.31
N HIS A 217 -11.72 9.51 -25.95
CA HIS A 217 -11.76 10.62 -26.89
C HIS A 217 -10.42 10.94 -27.55
N LEU A 218 -9.31 10.29 -27.16
CA LEU A 218 -8.03 10.37 -27.87
C LEU A 218 -8.11 9.56 -29.17
N GLN A 219 -8.23 10.22 -30.32
CA GLN A 219 -8.40 9.54 -31.61
C GLN A 219 -7.10 9.13 -32.27
N THR A 220 -6.17 10.08 -32.43
CA THR A 220 -4.90 9.83 -33.11
C THR A 220 -3.76 10.45 -32.34
N ILE A 221 -2.69 9.70 -32.16
CA ILE A 221 -1.46 10.16 -31.52
C ILE A 221 -0.33 9.89 -32.51
N GLN A 222 0.32 10.95 -32.98
CA GLN A 222 1.31 10.84 -34.06
C GLN A 222 2.55 11.69 -33.79
N ALA A 223 3.71 11.16 -34.14
CA ALA A 223 4.95 11.92 -34.14
C ALA A 223 4.86 13.06 -35.17
N THR A 224 5.27 14.26 -34.77
CA THR A 224 5.49 15.41 -35.66
C THR A 224 6.97 15.71 -35.86
N GLY A 225 7.83 15.00 -35.14
CA GLY A 225 9.29 15.03 -35.18
C GLY A 225 9.86 14.10 -34.10
N PRO A 226 11.19 13.97 -33.97
CA PRO A 226 11.81 13.06 -33.00
C PRO A 226 11.46 13.33 -31.53
N LEU A 227 11.16 14.60 -31.19
CA LEU A 227 10.87 15.06 -29.83
C LEU A 227 9.55 15.83 -29.78
N SER A 228 8.61 15.55 -30.67
CA SER A 228 7.30 16.19 -30.63
C SER A 228 6.21 15.30 -31.18
N LEU A 229 5.05 15.33 -30.54
CA LEU A 229 3.87 14.59 -30.98
C LEU A 229 2.63 15.47 -31.00
N GLU A 230 1.65 15.10 -31.80
CA GLU A 230 0.34 15.72 -31.88
C GLU A 230 -0.74 14.70 -31.51
N ILE A 231 -1.70 15.14 -30.70
CA ILE A 231 -2.86 14.37 -30.26
C ILE A 231 -4.10 15.03 -30.85
N THR A 232 -4.92 14.25 -31.58
CA THR A 232 -6.23 14.66 -32.09
C THR A 232 -7.33 14.05 -31.24
N LEU A 233 -8.32 14.86 -30.88
CA LEU A 233 -9.43 14.51 -29.99
C LEU A 233 -10.75 14.35 -30.78
N ALA A 234 -11.63 13.49 -30.29
CA ALA A 234 -12.99 13.30 -30.83
C ALA A 234 -13.92 14.46 -30.50
N HIS A 235 -13.72 15.07 -29.33
CA HIS A 235 -14.42 16.24 -28.85
C HIS A 235 -13.45 17.12 -28.05
N PRO A 236 -13.73 18.42 -27.87
CA PRO A 236 -12.83 19.30 -27.15
C PRO A 236 -12.61 18.85 -25.70
N ASP A 237 -11.35 18.92 -25.26
CA ASP A 237 -10.94 18.78 -23.85
C ASP A 237 -9.84 19.81 -23.57
N ASN A 238 -10.20 20.87 -22.84
CA ASN A 238 -9.26 21.92 -22.46
C ASN A 238 -8.33 21.51 -21.31
N ARG A 239 -8.69 20.43 -20.61
CA ARG A 239 -7.97 19.85 -19.49
C ARG A 239 -7.13 18.65 -19.92
N LEU A 240 -6.90 18.45 -21.22
CA LEU A 240 -6.04 17.37 -21.72
C LEU A 240 -4.66 17.32 -21.00
N PRO A 241 -3.95 18.44 -20.76
CA PRO A 241 -2.71 18.39 -19.97
C PRO A 241 -2.89 17.89 -18.54
N LEU A 242 -4.04 18.16 -17.90
CA LEU A 242 -4.37 17.61 -16.58
C LEU A 242 -4.69 16.12 -16.69
N LEU A 243 -5.46 15.71 -17.70
CA LEU A 243 -5.76 14.30 -17.96
C LEU A 243 -4.50 13.45 -18.19
N LEU A 244 -3.52 13.97 -18.91
CA LEU A 244 -2.25 13.29 -19.20
C LEU A 244 -1.29 13.22 -18.01
N SER A 245 -1.65 13.83 -16.87
CA SER A 245 -0.94 13.67 -15.58
C SER A 245 -1.47 12.51 -14.73
N HIS A 246 -2.58 11.91 -15.16
CA HIS A 246 -3.19 10.77 -14.48
C HIS A 246 -2.30 9.53 -14.59
N ILE A 247 -2.34 8.66 -13.57
CA ILE A 247 -1.49 7.47 -13.49
C ILE A 247 -1.67 6.54 -14.70
N ASP A 248 -2.88 6.47 -15.28
CA ASP A 248 -3.14 5.63 -16.44
C ASP A 248 -2.50 6.14 -17.74
N ALA A 249 -2.12 7.41 -17.78
CA ALA A 249 -1.41 8.06 -18.89
C ALA A 249 0.12 7.95 -18.79
N MET A 250 0.64 7.33 -17.73
CA MET A 250 2.07 7.15 -17.52
C MET A 250 2.72 6.36 -18.66
N ILE A 251 3.95 6.75 -19.01
CA ILE A 251 4.69 6.19 -20.12
C ILE A 251 5.43 4.93 -19.66
N LEU A 252 5.22 3.83 -20.39
CA LEU A 252 5.74 2.49 -20.08
C LEU A 252 6.66 1.99 -21.19
N PRO A 253 7.66 1.13 -20.87
CA PRO A 253 8.43 0.43 -21.89
C PRO A 253 7.52 -0.38 -22.84
N PRO A 254 7.74 -0.38 -24.16
CA PRO A 254 6.87 -1.08 -25.12
C PRO A 254 6.73 -2.60 -24.86
N ASP A 255 7.73 -3.20 -24.23
CA ASP A 255 7.80 -4.63 -23.92
C ASP A 255 7.31 -4.98 -22.51
N HIS A 256 6.77 -4.02 -21.74
CA HIS A 256 6.32 -4.26 -20.35
C HIS A 256 5.36 -5.45 -20.20
N THR A 257 4.46 -5.67 -21.16
CA THR A 257 3.51 -6.80 -21.14
C THR A 257 4.16 -8.17 -21.39
N GLN A 258 5.38 -8.19 -21.94
CA GLN A 258 6.14 -9.41 -22.20
C GLN A 258 6.99 -9.82 -20.98
N ARG A 259 7.22 -8.88 -20.05
CA ARG A 259 7.98 -9.07 -18.82
C ARG A 259 7.05 -9.53 -17.69
N ALA A 260 7.09 -10.81 -17.35
CA ALA A 260 6.16 -11.41 -16.37
C ALA A 260 6.28 -10.80 -14.95
N ASP A 261 7.46 -10.30 -14.60
CA ASP A 261 7.79 -9.69 -13.32
C ASP A 261 7.58 -8.17 -13.27
N PHE A 262 7.23 -7.54 -14.40
CA PHE A 262 7.06 -6.08 -14.51
C PHE A 262 6.08 -5.49 -13.49
N PRO A 263 4.95 -6.14 -13.13
CA PRO A 263 4.09 -5.62 -12.07
C PRO A 263 4.83 -5.43 -10.73
N ALA A 264 5.68 -6.37 -10.35
CA ALA A 264 6.42 -6.30 -9.09
C ALA A 264 7.69 -5.43 -9.21
N HIS A 265 8.39 -5.53 -10.34
CA HIS A 265 9.65 -4.83 -10.63
C HIS A 265 9.52 -3.96 -11.89
N PRO A 266 8.73 -2.87 -11.82
CA PRO A 266 8.52 -1.99 -12.96
C PRO A 266 9.80 -1.24 -13.35
N VAL A 267 9.96 -1.00 -14.65
CA VAL A 267 10.94 -0.06 -15.21
C VAL A 267 10.20 1.19 -15.69
N GLY A 268 10.55 2.35 -15.15
CA GLY A 268 9.98 3.64 -15.52
C GLY A 268 11.04 4.68 -15.85
N THR A 269 10.64 5.94 -15.84
CA THR A 269 11.51 7.12 -16.06
C THR A 269 11.48 8.09 -14.88
N GLY A 270 10.87 7.68 -13.77
CA GLY A 270 10.66 8.50 -12.58
C GLY A 270 11.92 8.64 -11.71
N PRO A 271 11.83 9.43 -10.63
CA PRO A 271 12.93 9.71 -9.71
C PRO A 271 13.43 8.49 -8.90
N TYR A 272 12.62 7.45 -8.74
CA TYR A 272 12.98 6.25 -8.00
C TYR A 272 12.76 4.99 -8.82
N GLU A 273 13.70 4.05 -8.75
CA GLU A 273 13.60 2.71 -9.36
C GLU A 273 13.30 1.64 -8.29
N VAL A 274 12.59 0.58 -8.68
CA VAL A 274 12.30 -0.56 -7.79
C VAL A 274 13.43 -1.57 -7.90
N VAL A 275 14.12 -1.81 -6.78
CA VAL A 275 15.22 -2.79 -6.69
C VAL A 275 14.71 -4.16 -6.28
N GLU A 276 13.76 -4.19 -5.35
CA GLU A 276 13.15 -5.42 -4.82
C GLU A 276 11.70 -5.15 -4.46
N ASN A 277 10.81 -6.09 -4.77
CA ASN A 277 9.43 -6.10 -4.28
C ASN A 277 8.96 -7.54 -4.06
N ASN A 278 9.05 -8.00 -2.82
CA ASN A 278 8.68 -9.35 -2.42
C ASN A 278 7.56 -9.35 -1.37
N GLY A 279 7.28 -10.52 -0.80
CA GLY A 279 6.19 -10.71 0.16
C GLY A 279 6.33 -9.98 1.50
N PHE A 280 7.48 -9.37 1.80
CA PHE A 280 7.65 -8.62 3.05
C PHE A 280 8.51 -7.34 2.93
N HIS A 281 9.06 -7.03 1.76
CA HIS A 281 9.98 -5.92 1.56
C HIS A 281 9.82 -5.32 0.16
N LEU A 282 9.72 -4.00 0.11
CA LEU A 282 9.83 -3.19 -1.11
C LEU A 282 11.02 -2.23 -0.92
N GLN A 283 11.98 -2.28 -1.83
CA GLN A 283 13.16 -1.42 -1.85
C GLN A 283 13.13 -0.55 -3.09
N MET A 284 13.25 0.76 -2.89
CA MET A 284 13.34 1.76 -3.95
C MET A 284 14.59 2.59 -3.78
N LYS A 285 15.29 2.88 -4.89
CA LYS A 285 16.50 3.72 -4.90
C LYS A 285 16.31 4.93 -5.78
N ALA A 286 16.93 6.05 -5.40
CA ALA A 286 16.95 7.24 -6.24
C ALA A 286 17.69 6.93 -7.54
N PHE A 287 17.08 7.28 -8.67
CA PHE A 287 17.65 7.09 -9.99
C PHE A 287 18.54 8.28 -10.34
N ASP A 288 19.85 8.08 -10.30
CA ASP A 288 20.85 9.16 -10.51
C ASP A 288 20.77 9.81 -11.90
N HIS A 289 20.25 9.10 -12.90
CA HIS A 289 20.08 9.61 -14.26
C HIS A 289 18.67 10.17 -14.54
N TYR A 290 17.89 10.42 -13.48
CA TYR A 290 16.59 11.06 -13.63
C TYR A 290 16.74 12.42 -14.32
N PHE A 291 15.90 12.68 -15.33
CA PHE A 291 15.99 13.89 -16.17
C PHE A 291 15.61 15.19 -15.42
N GLY A 292 15.04 15.06 -14.22
CA GLY A 292 14.67 16.18 -13.36
C GLY A 292 15.64 16.37 -12.20
N LEU A 293 15.13 16.86 -11.07
CA LEU A 293 15.88 16.87 -9.82
C LEU A 293 15.83 15.49 -9.20
N ARG A 294 16.99 14.91 -8.94
CA ARG A 294 17.14 13.66 -8.21
C ARG A 294 16.47 13.75 -6.84
N GLY A 295 15.86 12.64 -6.39
CA GLY A 295 15.33 12.52 -5.03
C GLY A 295 16.42 12.76 -3.97
N LEU A 296 16.02 13.38 -2.86
CA LEU A 296 16.91 13.69 -1.75
C LEU A 296 17.23 12.48 -0.86
N LEU A 297 16.33 11.50 -0.74
CA LEU A 297 16.64 10.19 -0.16
C LEU A 297 17.31 9.32 -1.21
N ASP A 298 18.35 8.61 -0.82
CA ASP A 298 19.03 7.64 -1.69
C ASP A 298 18.25 6.34 -1.76
N GLU A 299 17.57 5.98 -0.66
CA GLU A 299 16.85 4.72 -0.55
C GLU A 299 15.61 4.83 0.35
N VAL A 300 14.51 4.24 -0.10
CA VAL A 300 13.28 4.06 0.65
C VAL A 300 12.97 2.57 0.72
N GLU A 301 12.89 2.05 1.94
CA GLU A 301 12.50 0.67 2.22
C GLU A 301 11.10 0.66 2.83
N VAL A 302 10.22 -0.21 2.35
CA VAL A 302 8.92 -0.49 2.96
C VAL A 302 8.93 -1.92 3.45
N PHE A 303 8.86 -2.11 4.76
CA PHE A 303 8.82 -3.41 5.41
C PHE A 303 7.40 -3.78 5.79
N ILE A 304 6.95 -4.92 5.32
CA ILE A 304 5.59 -5.39 5.56
C ILE A 304 5.60 -6.26 6.81
N TRP A 305 4.81 -5.84 7.78
CA TRP A 305 4.74 -6.51 9.06
C TRP A 305 3.75 -7.68 9.00
N PRO A 306 4.18 -8.93 9.30
CA PRO A 306 3.26 -10.07 9.27
C PRO A 306 2.22 -9.98 10.40
N ASN A 307 0.95 -10.24 10.07
CA ASN A 307 -0.26 -10.32 10.92
C ASN A 307 -0.03 -10.14 12.43
N LEU A 308 -0.23 -8.91 12.90
CA LEU A 308 -0.27 -8.54 14.33
C LEU A 308 -1.57 -8.97 15.03
N THR A 309 -2.49 -9.63 14.33
CA THR A 309 -3.80 -10.04 14.87
C THR A 309 -3.74 -11.22 15.87
N GLU A 310 -2.57 -11.81 16.13
CA GLU A 310 -2.46 -13.02 16.99
C GLU A 310 -1.44 -12.94 18.15
N THR A 311 -0.80 -11.79 18.42
CA THR A 311 0.24 -11.71 19.46
C THR A 311 -0.19 -10.94 20.69
N ASP A 312 -0.99 -11.58 21.55
CA ASP A 312 -1.41 -11.08 22.87
C ASP A 312 -0.26 -10.95 23.89
N ASN A 313 0.92 -11.54 23.65
CA ASN A 313 1.97 -11.68 24.67
C ASN A 313 3.34 -11.06 24.29
N LEU A 314 3.38 -10.10 23.36
CA LEU A 314 4.60 -9.33 23.04
C LEU A 314 4.82 -8.11 23.96
N ALA A 315 3.93 -7.90 24.94
CA ALA A 315 3.66 -6.60 25.58
C ALA A 315 4.50 -6.28 26.85
N GLU A 316 5.28 -7.20 27.42
CA GLU A 316 5.89 -6.95 28.75
C GLU A 316 7.30 -6.36 28.75
N SER A 317 7.89 -6.08 27.60
CA SER A 317 9.15 -5.34 27.57
C SER A 317 9.24 -4.56 26.26
N LEU A 318 9.47 -3.23 26.33
CA LEU A 318 10.34 -2.43 25.45
C LEU A 318 9.94 -0.94 25.48
N SER A 319 10.94 -0.06 25.47
CA SER A 319 10.86 1.40 25.52
C SER A 319 10.51 2.05 24.16
N ASP A 320 10.01 3.30 24.19
CA ASP A 320 9.74 4.15 23.02
C ASP A 320 10.93 4.20 22.04
N ASN A 321 10.67 3.98 20.75
CA ASN A 321 11.66 4.13 19.67
C ASN A 321 11.23 5.27 18.73
N ASP A 322 11.78 6.46 18.91
CA ASP A 322 11.39 7.69 18.20
C ASP A 322 11.96 7.83 16.78
N THR A 323 12.68 6.82 16.29
CA THR A 323 13.35 6.89 14.98
C THR A 323 12.48 6.43 13.80
N ALA A 324 11.37 5.72 14.05
CA ALA A 324 10.56 5.10 12.99
C ALA A 324 9.54 6.07 12.39
N ALA A 325 9.45 6.09 11.06
CA ALA A 325 8.35 6.74 10.33
C ALA A 325 7.11 5.85 10.37
N TRP A 326 5.92 6.42 10.51
CA TRP A 326 4.68 5.62 10.58
C TRP A 326 3.47 6.33 9.96
N LEU A 327 2.62 5.56 9.27
CA LEU A 327 1.43 6.05 8.56
C LEU A 327 0.16 5.43 9.16
N SER A 328 -0.61 6.21 9.93
CA SER A 328 -1.85 5.75 10.59
C SER A 328 -2.92 5.31 9.65
N SER A 329 -3.01 5.95 8.49
CA SER A 329 -4.03 5.65 7.50
C SER A 329 -3.97 4.18 7.07
N SER A 330 -2.81 3.54 7.27
CA SER A 330 -2.50 2.19 6.82
C SER A 330 -2.68 1.13 7.90
N LEU A 331 -3.20 1.46 9.08
CA LEU A 331 -3.42 0.48 10.15
C LEU A 331 -4.80 0.65 10.76
N SER A 332 -5.34 -0.43 11.33
CA SER A 332 -6.59 -0.37 12.07
C SER A 332 -6.45 0.58 13.27
N ASP A 333 -7.39 1.50 13.41
CA ASP A 333 -7.49 2.35 14.59
C ASP A 333 -7.63 1.54 15.88
N GLU A 334 -8.24 0.36 15.84
CA GLU A 334 -8.38 -0.48 17.04
C GLU A 334 -7.04 -1.01 17.53
N ASP A 335 -6.20 -1.50 16.62
CA ASP A 335 -4.85 -1.96 16.94
C ASP A 335 -3.97 -0.81 17.44
N TYR A 336 -4.26 0.39 16.93
CA TYR A 336 -3.58 1.60 17.35
C TYR A 336 -3.98 2.02 18.76
N VAL A 337 -5.28 2.24 19.01
CA VAL A 337 -5.79 2.76 20.28
C VAL A 337 -5.61 1.75 21.40
N SER A 338 -5.68 0.45 21.12
CA SER A 338 -5.39 -0.59 22.12
C SER A 338 -3.91 -0.62 22.54
N GLY A 339 -3.06 0.20 21.93
CA GLY A 339 -1.63 0.25 22.20
C GLY A 339 -0.85 -0.95 21.67
N ARG A 340 -1.50 -1.86 20.93
CA ARG A 340 -0.83 -3.02 20.32
C ARG A 340 0.27 -2.57 19.36
N LEU A 341 0.07 -1.44 18.69
CA LEU A 341 1.06 -0.82 17.80
C LEU A 341 1.98 0.19 18.49
N SER A 342 1.49 0.98 19.46
CA SER A 342 2.32 1.99 20.13
C SER A 342 3.46 1.38 20.97
N GLN A 343 3.31 0.13 21.42
CA GLN A 343 4.36 -0.65 22.08
C GLN A 343 5.46 -1.17 21.11
N VAL A 344 5.27 -1.01 19.80
CA VAL A 344 6.18 -1.46 18.73
C VAL A 344 6.89 -0.28 18.06
N SER A 345 6.15 0.78 17.77
CA SER A 345 6.60 1.94 16.99
C SER A 345 6.70 3.26 17.80
N GLY A 346 6.44 3.19 19.11
CA GLY A 346 6.21 4.37 19.94
C GLY A 346 4.82 4.98 19.71
N LYS A 347 4.41 5.92 20.56
CA LYS A 347 3.18 6.70 20.37
C LYS A 347 3.37 7.73 19.24
N PRO A 348 2.42 7.87 18.30
CA PRO A 348 2.28 9.06 17.47
C PRO A 348 2.23 10.30 18.32
N SER A 349 2.64 11.42 17.73
CA SER A 349 2.45 12.68 18.41
C SER A 349 0.94 12.92 18.57
N ASP A 350 0.50 13.23 19.79
CA ASP A 350 -0.83 13.84 20.02
C ASP A 350 -0.86 15.29 19.50
N ASN A 351 0.16 15.72 18.74
CA ASN A 351 0.21 17.04 18.14
C ASN A 351 -0.73 17.08 16.93
N LEU A 352 -1.79 17.87 17.06
CA LEU A 352 -2.76 18.19 16.01
C LEU A 352 -2.14 18.69 14.68
N ARG A 353 -0.84 19.03 14.65
CA ARG A 353 -0.13 19.44 13.43
C ARG A 353 0.18 18.28 12.47
N GLU A 354 0.17 17.04 12.95
CA GLU A 354 0.48 15.83 12.16
C GLU A 354 -0.79 15.02 11.82
N MET A 355 -1.97 15.57 12.12
CA MET A 355 -3.27 15.01 11.76
C MET A 355 -3.89 15.78 10.61
N PHE A 356 -4.43 15.06 9.64
CA PHE A 356 -5.09 15.63 8.48
C PHE A 356 -6.34 14.82 8.14
N LEU A 357 -7.47 15.49 7.96
CA LEU A 357 -8.72 14.85 7.58
C LEU A 357 -8.64 14.45 6.10
N GLU A 358 -8.81 13.17 5.80
CA GLU A 358 -8.57 12.64 4.46
C GLU A 358 -9.33 13.38 3.35
N ARG A 359 -8.71 13.47 2.15
CA ARG A 359 -9.39 13.91 0.93
C ARG A 359 -10.01 12.71 0.23
N GLY A 360 -11.22 12.37 0.62
CA GLY A 360 -11.91 11.19 0.15
C GLY A 360 -12.74 10.60 1.27
N GLY A 361 -13.07 9.32 1.21
CA GLY A 361 -13.79 8.69 2.31
C GLY A 361 -14.37 7.33 1.99
N TYR A 362 -15.00 6.77 3.02
CA TYR A 362 -15.73 5.52 2.98
C TYR A 362 -17.07 5.74 2.30
N PHE A 363 -17.50 4.78 1.52
CA PHE A 363 -18.78 4.85 0.82
C PHE A 363 -19.41 3.46 0.67
N LEU A 364 -20.73 3.46 0.51
CA LEU A 364 -21.54 2.31 0.12
C LEU A 364 -22.12 2.56 -1.27
N LEU A 365 -22.07 1.57 -2.15
CA LEU A 365 -22.75 1.59 -3.45
C LEU A 365 -23.88 0.57 -3.46
N CYS A 366 -25.00 0.94 -4.07
CA CYS A 366 -26.02 0.00 -4.50
C CYS A 366 -25.59 -0.59 -5.86
N ASP A 367 -25.52 -1.92 -5.97
CA ASP A 367 -25.28 -2.55 -7.27
C ASP A 367 -26.51 -2.38 -8.18
N SER A 368 -26.33 -1.79 -9.36
CA SER A 368 -27.42 -1.56 -10.30
C SER A 368 -28.07 -2.84 -10.84
N ARG A 369 -27.36 -3.98 -10.77
CA ARG A 369 -27.86 -5.29 -11.18
C ARG A 369 -28.74 -5.94 -10.10
N SER A 370 -28.68 -5.45 -8.86
CA SER A 370 -29.52 -5.99 -7.79
C SER A 370 -30.98 -5.54 -7.96
N PRO A 371 -31.94 -6.49 -7.94
CA PRO A 371 -33.35 -6.16 -8.11
C PRO A 371 -33.91 -5.30 -6.96
N HIS A 372 -33.20 -5.25 -5.82
CA HIS A 372 -33.64 -4.52 -4.63
C HIS A 372 -33.54 -3.00 -4.79
N TRP A 373 -32.68 -2.50 -5.69
CA TRP A 373 -32.31 -1.09 -5.70
C TRP A 373 -32.91 -0.27 -6.84
N HIS A 374 -33.82 -0.81 -7.65
CA HIS A 374 -34.41 -0.04 -8.76
C HIS A 374 -35.38 1.06 -8.31
N THR A 375 -35.95 0.97 -7.11
CA THR A 375 -36.81 2.03 -6.56
C THR A 375 -36.02 2.98 -5.67
N ALA A 376 -36.30 4.29 -5.78
CA ALA A 376 -35.66 5.28 -4.92
C ALA A 376 -35.98 5.03 -3.43
N GLU A 377 -37.20 4.58 -3.11
CA GLU A 377 -37.66 4.31 -1.74
C GLU A 377 -36.81 3.25 -1.03
N HIS A 378 -36.42 2.18 -1.73
CA HIS A 378 -35.55 1.14 -1.16
C HIS A 378 -34.14 1.66 -0.89
N ARG A 379 -33.58 2.46 -1.81
CA ARG A 379 -32.27 3.09 -1.62
C ARG A 379 -32.29 4.11 -0.47
N ARG A 380 -33.39 4.87 -0.32
CA ARG A 380 -33.58 5.77 0.84
C ARG A 380 -33.63 4.99 2.15
N TRP A 381 -34.35 3.87 2.20
CA TRP A 381 -34.41 2.99 3.39
C TRP A 381 -33.03 2.45 3.77
N LEU A 382 -32.27 1.94 2.80
CA LEU A 382 -30.92 1.43 3.06
C LEU A 382 -30.04 2.52 3.68
N ARG A 383 -30.10 3.73 3.13
CA ARG A 383 -29.33 4.88 3.59
C ARG A 383 -29.68 5.34 5.00
N GLU A 384 -30.96 5.31 5.36
CA GLU A 384 -31.40 5.61 6.73
C GLU A 384 -30.96 4.51 7.71
N THR A 385 -31.08 3.24 7.28
CA THR A 385 -30.71 2.07 8.07
C THR A 385 -29.22 2.00 8.34
N LEU A 386 -28.38 2.13 7.31
CA LEU A 386 -26.92 2.16 7.39
C LEU A 386 -26.38 3.59 7.34
N SER A 387 -27.04 4.52 8.02
CA SER A 387 -26.54 5.90 8.09
C SER A 387 -25.20 5.97 8.83
N PRO A 388 -24.33 6.96 8.54
CA PRO A 388 -23.08 7.16 9.27
C PRO A 388 -23.30 7.22 10.78
N TYR A 389 -24.37 7.87 11.23
CA TYR A 389 -24.72 8.00 12.64
C TYR A 389 -25.17 6.68 13.26
N ALA A 390 -25.94 5.86 12.53
CA ALA A 390 -26.32 4.52 13.00
C ALA A 390 -25.08 3.65 13.19
N ILE A 391 -24.16 3.61 12.21
CA ILE A 391 -22.91 2.85 12.31
C ILE A 391 -22.03 3.38 13.46
N LEU A 392 -21.92 4.71 13.62
CA LEU A 392 -21.06 5.33 14.63
C LEU A 392 -21.49 5.05 16.08
N GLN A 393 -22.77 4.76 16.32
CA GLN A 393 -23.28 4.32 17.63
C GLN A 393 -22.72 2.96 18.06
N HIS A 394 -22.38 2.11 17.10
CA HIS A 394 -21.83 0.76 17.33
C HIS A 394 -20.30 0.73 17.29
N LEU A 395 -19.62 1.77 16.80
CA LEU A 395 -18.17 1.90 16.88
C LEU A 395 -17.71 1.98 18.35
N SER A 396 -16.55 1.39 18.64
CA SER A 396 -15.94 1.48 19.96
C SER A 396 -15.65 2.95 20.32
N GLU A 397 -15.87 3.30 21.60
CA GLU A 397 -15.67 4.69 22.06
C GLU A 397 -14.23 5.18 21.84
N ALA A 398 -13.28 4.24 21.82
CA ALA A 398 -11.86 4.51 21.72
C ALA A 398 -11.44 5.00 20.32
N ILE A 399 -12.09 4.50 19.25
CA ILE A 399 -11.76 4.87 17.86
C ILE A 399 -12.70 5.93 17.28
N ARG A 400 -13.90 6.10 17.87
CA ARG A 400 -14.94 7.04 17.41
C ARG A 400 -14.41 8.46 17.09
N PRO A 401 -13.45 9.06 17.83
CA PRO A 401 -12.92 10.39 17.50
C PRO A 401 -12.21 10.50 16.14
N PHE A 402 -11.76 9.39 15.56
CA PHE A 402 -11.04 9.38 14.27
C PHE A 402 -11.97 9.29 13.05
N TRP A 403 -13.26 9.04 13.29
CA TRP A 403 -14.27 8.82 12.26
C TRP A 403 -15.27 9.97 12.23
N VAL A 404 -15.27 10.72 11.14
CA VAL A 404 -16.15 11.88 10.93
C VAL A 404 -17.25 11.49 9.96
N PRO A 405 -18.54 11.54 10.34
CA PRO A 405 -19.65 11.32 9.41
C PRO A 405 -19.54 12.17 8.14
N GLY A 406 -19.57 11.52 6.98
CA GLY A 406 -19.43 12.17 5.67
C GLY A 406 -20.76 12.60 5.09
N GLY A 407 -20.88 13.87 4.70
CA GLY A 407 -22.02 14.39 3.92
C GLY A 407 -21.80 14.35 2.40
N SER A 408 -20.58 14.00 1.97
CA SER A 408 -20.13 13.91 0.58
C SER A 408 -18.83 13.09 0.52
N LEU A 409 -18.29 12.88 -0.68
CA LEU A 409 -16.99 12.21 -0.88
C LEU A 409 -15.79 13.10 -0.50
N LEU A 410 -15.92 14.42 -0.63
CA LEU A 410 -14.92 15.37 -0.13
C LEU A 410 -15.46 16.07 1.10
N SER A 411 -14.63 16.23 2.12
CA SER A 411 -14.99 16.86 3.39
C SER A 411 -15.34 18.36 3.27
N SER A 412 -14.95 18.99 2.16
CA SER A 412 -15.33 20.38 1.81
C SER A 412 -16.70 20.49 1.14
N TRP A 413 -17.29 19.38 0.69
CA TRP A 413 -18.56 19.36 -0.03
C TRP A 413 -19.72 18.95 0.89
N PHE A 414 -20.87 19.58 0.68
CA PHE A 414 -22.09 19.32 1.45
C PHE A 414 -23.25 19.10 0.49
N HIS A 415 -23.70 17.85 0.37
CA HIS A 415 -24.82 17.52 -0.51
C HIS A 415 -26.08 17.25 0.31
N THR A 416 -27.17 17.91 -0.08
CA THR A 416 -28.48 17.62 0.48
C THR A 416 -29.01 16.32 -0.09
N ILE A 417 -29.56 15.52 0.81
CA ILE A 417 -30.15 14.23 0.47
C ILE A 417 -31.64 14.46 0.20
N GLU A 418 -32.17 13.84 -0.84
CA GLU A 418 -33.59 13.96 -1.16
C GLU A 418 -34.46 13.26 -0.10
N ALA A 419 -35.27 14.06 0.58
CA ALA A 419 -36.30 13.59 1.50
C ALA A 419 -37.43 12.90 0.71
N GLY A 420 -38.06 11.90 1.32
CA GLY A 420 -39.15 11.17 0.69
C GLY A 420 -39.49 9.90 1.45
N PRO A 421 -40.45 9.11 0.95
CA PRO A 421 -40.75 7.82 1.53
C PRO A 421 -39.53 6.90 1.46
N ALA A 422 -39.33 6.16 2.56
CA ALA A 422 -38.34 5.10 2.69
C ALA A 422 -39.09 3.82 3.07
N CYS A 423 -38.85 2.75 2.33
CA CYS A 423 -39.47 1.45 2.57
C CYS A 423 -38.45 0.33 2.34
N SER A 424 -38.48 -0.69 3.20
CA SER A 424 -37.64 -1.87 3.00
C SER A 424 -38.05 -2.62 1.74
N PRO A 425 -37.10 -3.07 0.89
CA PRO A 425 -37.40 -3.99 -0.22
C PRO A 425 -37.88 -5.37 0.27
N PHE A 426 -37.77 -5.66 1.56
CA PHE A 426 -38.12 -6.94 2.15
C PHE A 426 -39.46 -6.87 2.87
N ILE A 427 -40.36 -7.79 2.53
CA ILE A 427 -41.66 -7.95 3.20
C ILE A 427 -41.45 -8.70 4.52
N SER A 428 -42.04 -8.19 5.61
CA SER A 428 -41.94 -8.73 6.98
C SER A 428 -42.29 -10.23 7.13
N SER A 429 -42.96 -10.82 6.14
CA SER A 429 -43.32 -12.25 6.11
C SER A 429 -42.28 -13.16 5.43
N SER A 430 -41.17 -12.64 4.90
CA SER A 430 -40.12 -13.47 4.29
C SER A 430 -39.15 -13.98 5.37
N PRO A 431 -39.13 -15.29 5.67
CA PRO A 431 -38.29 -15.84 6.75
C PRO A 431 -36.78 -15.81 6.45
N TYR A 432 -36.34 -15.31 5.30
CA TYR A 432 -34.93 -15.37 4.85
C TYR A 432 -34.51 -14.15 3.99
N ALA A 433 -34.83 -12.93 4.40
CA ALA A 433 -34.29 -11.75 3.72
C ALA A 433 -32.75 -11.76 3.81
N LYS A 434 -32.07 -11.74 2.66
CA LYS A 434 -30.60 -11.83 2.57
C LYS A 434 -30.08 -10.72 1.65
N LEU A 435 -29.00 -10.08 2.05
CA LEU A 435 -28.21 -9.15 1.25
C LEU A 435 -26.76 -9.61 1.21
N ARG A 436 -26.06 -9.31 0.11
CA ARG A 436 -24.62 -9.59 -0.05
C ARG A 436 -23.85 -8.28 -0.21
N LEU A 437 -22.83 -8.09 0.62
CA LEU A 437 -21.96 -6.91 0.62
C LEU A 437 -20.54 -7.30 0.21
N ALA A 438 -20.09 -6.84 -0.95
CA ALA A 438 -18.70 -7.00 -1.36
C ALA A 438 -17.80 -5.92 -0.76
N TYR A 439 -16.58 -6.31 -0.41
CA TYR A 439 -15.51 -5.42 0.03
C TYR A 439 -14.15 -6.04 -0.32
N HIS A 440 -13.09 -5.24 -0.38
CA HIS A 440 -11.77 -5.80 -0.65
C HIS A 440 -11.11 -6.34 0.64
N ASP A 441 -10.53 -7.53 0.55
CA ASP A 441 -10.10 -8.38 1.67
C ASP A 441 -8.96 -7.83 2.54
N GLN A 442 -8.13 -6.95 1.96
CA GLN A 442 -6.95 -6.39 2.61
C GLN A 442 -7.18 -5.02 3.27
N HIS A 443 -8.42 -4.52 3.42
CA HIS A 443 -8.64 -3.29 4.19
C HIS A 443 -8.69 -3.60 5.70
N PRO A 444 -7.90 -2.94 6.55
CA PRO A 444 -7.83 -3.28 7.98
C PRO A 444 -9.15 -3.03 8.72
N GLU A 445 -10.00 -2.13 8.24
CA GLU A 445 -11.21 -1.67 8.95
C GLU A 445 -12.52 -2.25 8.39
N PHE A 446 -12.49 -2.91 7.22
CA PHE A 446 -13.71 -3.45 6.61
C PHE A 446 -14.33 -4.61 7.39
N PRO A 447 -13.58 -5.54 8.01
CA PRO A 447 -14.18 -6.56 8.88
C PRO A 447 -15.00 -5.96 10.02
N MET A 448 -14.46 -4.95 10.72
CA MET A 448 -15.16 -4.23 11.78
C MET A 448 -16.44 -3.54 11.25
N LEU A 449 -16.36 -2.83 10.12
CA LEU A 449 -17.53 -2.20 9.52
C LEU A 449 -18.59 -3.22 9.10
N LEU A 450 -18.18 -4.37 8.56
CA LEU A 450 -19.07 -5.46 8.19
C LEU A 450 -19.82 -6.01 9.42
N ASP A 451 -19.12 -6.29 10.52
CA ASP A 451 -19.73 -6.79 11.76
C ASP A 451 -20.79 -5.82 12.30
N ILE A 452 -20.49 -4.52 12.28
CA ILE A 452 -21.44 -3.47 12.67
C ILE A 452 -22.66 -3.45 11.74
N MET A 453 -22.45 -3.46 10.42
CA MET A 453 -23.53 -3.46 9.44
C MET A 453 -24.40 -4.72 9.54
N GLN A 454 -23.80 -5.87 9.85
CA GLN A 454 -24.50 -7.13 10.10
C GLN A 454 -25.42 -7.01 11.33
N GLU A 455 -24.94 -6.43 12.42
CA GLU A 455 -25.75 -6.22 13.62
C GLU A 455 -26.94 -5.30 13.33
N ILE A 456 -26.73 -4.18 12.63
CA ILE A 456 -27.81 -3.25 12.25
C ILE A 456 -28.85 -3.96 11.34
N MET A 457 -28.39 -4.73 10.34
CA MET A 457 -29.28 -5.45 9.42
C MET A 457 -30.06 -6.59 10.12
N ARG A 458 -29.43 -7.26 11.09
CA ARG A 458 -30.08 -8.30 11.89
C ARG A 458 -31.27 -7.77 12.67
N GLN A 459 -31.21 -6.53 13.16
CA GLN A 459 -32.34 -5.85 13.82
C GLN A 459 -33.51 -5.57 12.87
N GLN A 460 -33.23 -5.49 11.55
CA GLN A 460 -34.24 -5.40 10.50
C GLN A 460 -34.73 -6.78 10.02
N GLY A 461 -34.24 -7.87 10.61
CA GLY A 461 -34.57 -9.24 10.20
C GLY A 461 -33.88 -9.69 8.91
N ILE A 462 -32.76 -9.05 8.53
CA ILE A 462 -32.03 -9.30 7.29
C ILE A 462 -30.66 -9.89 7.59
N LEU A 463 -30.30 -10.98 6.90
CA LEU A 463 -28.96 -11.55 6.94
C LEU A 463 -28.07 -10.82 5.92
N LEU A 464 -27.06 -10.10 6.40
CA LEU A 464 -26.03 -9.48 5.56
C LEU A 464 -24.80 -10.41 5.45
N GLU A 465 -24.54 -10.96 4.27
CA GLU A 465 -23.38 -11.79 3.98
C GLU A 465 -22.24 -10.93 3.42
N GLY A 466 -21.06 -10.98 4.05
CA GLY A 466 -19.85 -10.36 3.53
C GLY A 466 -19.19 -11.21 2.44
N VAL A 467 -18.80 -10.57 1.34
CA VAL A 467 -18.07 -11.18 0.22
C VAL A 467 -16.71 -10.48 0.11
N ALA A 468 -15.68 -11.09 0.69
CA ALA A 468 -14.31 -10.60 0.59
C ALA A 468 -13.73 -10.89 -0.80
N LEU A 469 -13.22 -9.87 -1.48
CA LEU A 469 -12.64 -9.96 -2.82
C LEU A 469 -11.19 -9.46 -2.81
N ASN A 470 -10.36 -9.95 -3.73
CA ASN A 470 -9.13 -9.21 -4.04
C ASN A 470 -9.49 -7.83 -4.66
N TYR A 471 -8.54 -6.91 -4.66
CA TYR A 471 -8.83 -5.53 -5.09
C TYR A 471 -9.16 -5.40 -6.58
N ASP A 472 -8.56 -6.21 -7.44
CA ASP A 472 -8.83 -6.16 -8.87
C ASP A 472 -10.28 -6.57 -9.18
N ASP A 473 -10.75 -7.64 -8.54
CA ASP A 473 -12.13 -8.11 -8.67
C ASP A 473 -13.12 -7.10 -8.07
N TRP A 474 -12.78 -6.51 -6.92
CA TRP A 474 -13.58 -5.45 -6.32
C TRP A 474 -13.68 -4.21 -7.23
N ALA A 475 -12.55 -3.67 -7.68
CA ALA A 475 -12.50 -2.47 -8.54
C ALA A 475 -13.13 -2.70 -9.92
N SER A 476 -13.09 -3.94 -10.41
CA SER A 476 -13.74 -4.35 -11.65
C SER A 476 -15.26 -4.58 -11.49
N GLY A 477 -15.79 -4.63 -10.27
CA GLY A 477 -17.19 -5.00 -10.01
C GLY A 477 -17.50 -6.48 -10.30
N LYS A 478 -16.49 -7.36 -10.27
CA LYS A 478 -16.60 -8.79 -10.58
C LYS A 478 -17.14 -9.60 -9.39
N ALA A 479 -18.38 -9.34 -9.01
CA ALA A 479 -19.13 -10.20 -8.10
C ALA A 479 -20.63 -9.99 -8.31
N GLU A 480 -21.41 -11.03 -8.06
CA GLU A 480 -22.87 -10.95 -7.97
C GLU A 480 -23.22 -10.61 -6.52
N VAL A 481 -23.44 -9.32 -6.23
CA VAL A 481 -23.72 -8.80 -4.89
C VAL A 481 -24.76 -7.70 -4.95
N ASP A 482 -25.29 -7.32 -3.79
CA ASP A 482 -26.27 -6.24 -3.70
C ASP A 482 -25.60 -4.90 -3.39
N LEU A 483 -24.52 -4.93 -2.60
CA LEU A 483 -23.87 -3.74 -2.09
C LEU A 483 -22.35 -3.84 -2.25
N TRP A 484 -21.71 -2.68 -2.38
CA TRP A 484 -20.26 -2.55 -2.37
C TRP A 484 -19.83 -1.58 -1.28
N LEU A 485 -18.96 -2.03 -0.39
CA LEU A 485 -18.25 -1.18 0.56
C LEU A 485 -16.89 -0.81 -0.02
N GLY A 486 -16.54 0.48 0.06
CA GLY A 486 -15.27 0.98 -0.45
C GLY A 486 -14.74 2.18 0.33
N THR A 487 -13.50 2.51 0.03
CA THR A 487 -12.88 3.79 0.40
C THR A 487 -12.07 4.30 -0.79
N VAL A 488 -11.89 5.62 -0.86
CA VAL A 488 -11.11 6.28 -1.90
C VAL A 488 -10.43 7.51 -1.33
N ASN A 489 -9.22 7.81 -1.81
CA ASN A 489 -8.54 9.07 -1.56
C ASN A 489 -8.17 9.73 -2.90
N PHE A 490 -8.32 11.05 -2.99
CA PHE A 490 -8.16 11.81 -4.21
C PHE A 490 -6.86 12.62 -4.19
N PRO A 491 -5.92 12.37 -5.11
CA PRO A 491 -4.74 13.23 -5.24
C PRO A 491 -5.17 14.63 -5.69
N ILE A 492 -4.26 15.58 -5.54
CA ILE A 492 -4.49 16.97 -5.98
C ILE A 492 -4.47 17.00 -7.53
N PRO A 493 -5.33 17.80 -8.19
CA PRO A 493 -6.46 18.53 -7.62
C PRO A 493 -7.64 17.60 -7.31
N GLU A 494 -8.16 17.66 -6.09
CA GLU A 494 -9.11 16.69 -5.53
C GLU A 494 -10.39 16.61 -6.36
N GLU A 495 -11.00 17.76 -6.62
CA GLU A 495 -12.30 17.83 -7.30
C GLU A 495 -12.26 17.22 -8.68
N TRP A 496 -11.18 17.44 -9.42
CA TRP A 496 -11.01 16.84 -10.74
C TRP A 496 -10.83 15.32 -10.63
N ASN A 497 -10.02 14.85 -9.67
CA ASN A 497 -9.78 13.43 -9.48
C ASN A 497 -11.06 12.69 -9.05
N VAL A 498 -12.01 13.34 -8.35
CA VAL A 498 -13.33 12.77 -8.08
C VAL A 498 -14.07 12.41 -9.38
N GLY A 499 -14.04 13.32 -10.37
CA GLY A 499 -14.65 13.09 -11.68
C GLY A 499 -13.99 11.93 -12.42
N THR A 500 -12.65 11.90 -12.46
CA THR A 500 -11.91 10.80 -13.09
C THR A 500 -12.21 9.45 -12.45
N TRP A 501 -12.39 9.41 -11.14
CA TRP A 501 -12.69 8.20 -10.41
C TRP A 501 -14.09 7.69 -10.72
N LEU A 502 -15.11 8.55 -10.59
CA LEU A 502 -16.51 8.22 -10.88
C LEU A 502 -16.69 7.68 -12.30
N LEU A 503 -16.07 8.33 -13.28
CA LEU A 503 -16.25 8.02 -14.70
C LEU A 503 -15.24 6.98 -15.19
N GLY A 504 -14.08 6.81 -14.53
CA GLY A 504 -13.02 5.90 -14.95
C GLY A 504 -13.11 4.50 -14.35
N SER A 505 -13.62 4.37 -13.12
CA SER A 505 -13.66 3.08 -12.40
C SER A 505 -14.72 2.12 -12.96
N PRO A 506 -14.37 0.89 -13.37
CA PRO A 506 -15.35 -0.06 -13.91
C PRO A 506 -16.53 -0.33 -12.97
N LEU A 507 -16.26 -0.55 -11.68
CA LEU A 507 -17.31 -0.75 -10.66
C LEU A 507 -18.30 0.42 -10.64
N LEU A 508 -17.79 1.65 -10.62
CA LEU A 508 -18.65 2.84 -10.49
C LEU A 508 -19.48 3.07 -11.74
N ARG A 509 -18.89 2.90 -12.92
CA ARG A 509 -19.61 3.02 -14.20
C ARG A 509 -20.87 2.17 -14.25
N HIS A 510 -20.83 0.98 -13.66
CA HIS A 510 -22.01 0.11 -13.56
C HIS A 510 -22.99 0.56 -12.47
N ALA A 511 -22.51 1.07 -11.35
CA ALA A 511 -23.35 1.39 -10.18
C ALA A 511 -24.01 2.79 -10.24
N ILE A 512 -23.25 3.84 -10.58
CA ILE A 512 -23.63 5.23 -10.26
C ILE A 512 -24.77 5.78 -11.13
N SER A 513 -24.96 5.25 -12.33
CA SER A 513 -26.07 5.60 -13.22
C SER A 513 -27.28 4.68 -13.05
N GLY A 514 -27.22 3.72 -12.14
CA GLY A 514 -28.25 2.69 -12.00
C GLY A 514 -28.34 1.74 -13.20
N GLY A 515 -27.24 1.59 -13.96
CA GLY A 515 -27.19 0.76 -15.17
C GLY A 515 -27.64 1.47 -16.45
N ASP A 516 -27.86 2.80 -16.42
CA ASP A 516 -28.14 3.60 -17.61
C ASP A 516 -26.84 4.02 -18.31
N ASP A 517 -26.47 3.29 -19.35
CA ASP A 517 -25.26 3.55 -20.15
C ASP A 517 -25.35 4.88 -20.93
N ALA A 518 -26.56 5.30 -21.33
CA ALA A 518 -26.75 6.54 -22.08
C ALA A 518 -26.54 7.76 -21.18
N LEU A 519 -27.06 7.70 -19.95
CA LEU A 519 -26.84 8.73 -18.93
C LEU A 519 -25.35 8.84 -18.57
N LEU A 520 -24.66 7.70 -18.41
CA LEU A 520 -23.23 7.70 -18.11
C LEU A 520 -22.41 8.33 -19.25
N ALA A 521 -22.66 7.96 -20.50
CA ALA A 521 -21.99 8.54 -21.67
C ALA A 521 -22.27 10.05 -21.81
N GLN A 522 -23.48 10.49 -21.44
CA GLN A 522 -23.81 11.91 -21.38
C GLN A 522 -22.96 12.64 -20.32
N TRP A 523 -22.86 12.10 -19.10
CA TRP A 523 -22.05 12.69 -18.03
C TRP A 523 -20.57 12.78 -18.41
N GLU A 524 -20.01 11.76 -19.05
CA GLU A 524 -18.62 11.78 -19.56
C GLU A 524 -18.40 12.93 -20.54
N THR A 525 -19.26 13.02 -21.56
CA THR A 525 -19.17 14.07 -22.57
C THR A 525 -19.29 15.46 -21.94
N GLN A 526 -20.25 15.63 -21.02
CA GLN A 526 -20.46 16.89 -20.32
C GLN A 526 -19.29 17.28 -19.42
N TRP A 527 -18.66 16.31 -18.76
CA TRP A 527 -17.56 16.54 -17.83
C TRP A 527 -16.27 16.93 -18.57
N HIS A 528 -15.94 16.26 -19.68
CA HIS A 528 -14.83 16.67 -20.56
C HIS A 528 -15.04 18.06 -21.16
N ALA A 529 -16.28 18.40 -21.51
CA ALA A 529 -16.65 19.72 -22.01
C ALA A 529 -16.79 20.80 -20.91
N GLU A 530 -16.52 20.45 -19.64
CA GLU A 530 -16.64 21.33 -18.47
C GLU A 530 -18.05 21.92 -18.26
N THR A 531 -19.08 21.26 -18.81
CA THR A 531 -20.49 21.68 -18.67
C THR A 531 -21.17 21.08 -17.43
N ILE A 532 -20.57 20.04 -16.84
CA ILE A 532 -20.92 19.50 -15.52
C ILE A 532 -19.65 19.35 -14.68
N SER A 533 -19.71 19.76 -13.41
CA SER A 533 -18.60 19.58 -12.47
C SER A 533 -18.64 18.21 -11.79
N ALA A 534 -17.50 17.77 -11.26
CA ALA A 534 -17.44 16.54 -10.44
C ALA A 534 -18.34 16.64 -9.20
N GLU A 535 -18.45 17.83 -8.59
CA GLU A 535 -19.36 18.07 -7.47
C GLU A 535 -20.82 17.85 -7.88
N GLN A 536 -21.22 18.35 -9.06
CA GLN A 536 -22.58 18.13 -9.58
C GLN A 536 -22.86 16.65 -9.84
N LEU A 537 -21.89 15.90 -10.37
CA LEU A 537 -22.00 14.44 -10.54
C LEU A 537 -22.21 13.74 -9.20
N VAL A 538 -21.35 14.00 -8.21
CA VAL A 538 -21.49 13.39 -6.86
C VAL A 538 -22.81 13.76 -6.21
N ARG A 539 -23.26 15.01 -6.37
CA ARG A 539 -24.55 15.46 -5.88
C ARG A 539 -25.68 14.62 -6.45
N GLU A 540 -25.67 14.35 -7.76
CA GLU A 540 -26.71 13.57 -8.43
C GLU A 540 -26.70 12.09 -8.03
N THR A 541 -25.51 11.47 -7.94
CA THR A 541 -25.36 10.07 -7.52
C THR A 541 -25.71 9.86 -6.05
N THR A 542 -25.41 10.86 -5.21
CA THR A 542 -25.76 10.83 -3.77
C THR A 542 -27.25 11.10 -3.55
N ARG A 543 -27.81 12.09 -4.27
CA ARG A 543 -29.24 12.44 -4.21
C ARG A 543 -30.12 11.26 -4.61
N SER A 544 -29.75 10.57 -5.69
CA SER A 544 -30.44 9.38 -6.18
C SER A 544 -30.22 8.13 -5.32
N GLY A 545 -29.25 8.14 -4.40
CA GLY A 545 -28.97 7.05 -3.46
C GLY A 545 -28.19 5.87 -4.04
N TRP A 546 -27.59 6.01 -5.23
CA TRP A 546 -26.70 4.99 -5.80
C TRP A 546 -25.35 4.94 -5.08
N LEU A 547 -24.88 6.10 -4.63
CA LEU A 547 -23.65 6.25 -3.85
C LEU A 547 -24.00 6.91 -2.51
N GLN A 548 -23.59 6.31 -1.41
CA GLN A 548 -23.75 6.85 -0.06
C GLN A 548 -22.38 7.06 0.58
N PRO A 549 -21.96 8.32 0.79
CA PRO A 549 -20.82 8.61 1.63
C PRO A 549 -21.08 8.16 3.07
N LEU A 550 -20.06 7.60 3.71
CA LEU A 550 -20.14 7.10 5.08
C LEU A 550 -19.31 7.97 6.03
N PHE A 551 -17.99 7.98 5.85
CA PHE A 551 -17.07 8.62 6.78
C PHE A 551 -15.87 9.24 6.08
N HIS A 552 -15.34 10.29 6.70
CA HIS A 552 -13.98 10.75 6.52
C HIS A 552 -13.14 10.31 7.72
N HIS A 553 -11.90 9.94 7.48
CA HIS A 553 -10.95 9.47 8.47
C HIS A 553 -9.88 10.51 8.77
N TRP A 554 -9.53 10.65 10.06
CA TRP A 554 -8.37 11.42 10.48
C TRP A 554 -7.08 10.63 10.27
N MET A 555 -6.39 10.93 9.18
CA MET A 555 -5.07 10.38 8.91
C MET A 555 -4.02 11.03 9.80
N ARG A 556 -3.01 10.26 10.18
CA ARG A 556 -1.92 10.70 11.04
C ARG A 556 -0.60 10.14 10.55
N LEU A 557 0.46 10.86 10.83
CA LEU A 557 1.83 10.50 10.48
C LEU A 557 2.69 10.70 11.72
N LYS A 558 3.54 9.73 12.06
CA LYS A 558 4.68 9.97 12.93
C LYS A 558 5.90 10.12 12.04
N SER A 559 6.45 11.32 11.97
CA SER A 559 7.74 11.55 11.30
C SER A 559 8.88 11.22 12.26
N PRO A 560 10.01 10.65 11.80
CA PRO A 560 11.23 10.65 12.59
C PRO A 560 11.65 12.09 12.93
N ASP A 561 12.17 12.33 14.13
CA ASP A 561 12.49 13.69 14.64
C ASP A 561 13.40 14.52 13.73
N ARG A 562 14.31 13.85 13.01
CA ARG A 562 15.29 14.46 12.12
C ARG A 562 14.88 14.47 10.67
N ALA A 563 13.75 13.86 10.32
CA ALA A 563 13.25 13.95 8.97
C ALA A 563 12.61 15.32 8.72
N ARG A 564 12.80 15.82 7.50
CA ARG A 564 12.35 17.13 7.02
C ARG A 564 11.69 16.93 5.65
N GLY A 565 10.74 17.79 5.31
CA GLY A 565 9.95 17.62 4.09
C GLY A 565 8.90 16.50 4.16
N ILE A 566 8.72 15.86 5.32
CA ILE A 566 7.70 14.84 5.51
C ILE A 566 6.35 15.51 5.83
N HIS A 567 5.49 15.56 4.83
CA HIS A 567 4.09 15.97 4.96
C HIS A 567 3.20 14.94 4.26
N LEU A 568 2.09 14.57 4.89
CA LEU A 568 1.11 13.70 4.25
C LEU A 568 0.48 14.42 3.05
N ASN A 569 0.62 13.82 1.88
CA ASN A 569 -0.22 14.10 0.72
C ASN A 569 -1.59 13.44 0.89
N ASN A 570 -2.48 13.75 -0.03
CA ASN A 570 -3.86 13.26 0.00
C ASN A 570 -3.98 11.73 -0.10
N LEU A 571 -2.95 11.02 -0.58
CA LEU A 571 -2.92 9.55 -0.67
C LEU A 571 -2.44 8.89 0.63
N GLY A 572 -2.16 9.67 1.67
CA GLY A 572 -1.72 9.18 2.98
C GLY A 572 -0.24 8.77 3.01
N TRP A 573 0.57 9.30 2.09
CA TRP A 573 2.02 9.14 2.01
C TRP A 573 2.72 10.50 1.98
N PHE A 574 4.04 10.55 1.96
CA PHE A 574 4.81 11.81 1.82
C PHE A 574 5.68 11.73 0.56
N ASP A 575 6.04 12.87 -0.03
CA ASP A 575 6.87 12.87 -1.24
C ASP A 575 8.32 12.47 -0.93
N PHE A 576 8.73 11.32 -1.47
CA PHE A 576 10.09 10.80 -1.29
C PHE A 576 11.14 11.72 -1.94
N ARG A 577 10.78 12.50 -2.97
CA ARG A 577 11.74 13.38 -3.66
C ARG A 577 12.24 14.51 -2.78
N SER A 578 11.36 15.10 -1.97
CA SER A 578 11.63 16.28 -1.16
C SER A 578 11.93 15.96 0.31
N THR A 579 11.74 14.70 0.71
CA THR A 579 12.09 14.23 2.06
C THR A 579 13.59 14.09 2.22
N TRP A 580 14.13 14.54 3.36
CA TRP A 580 15.54 14.35 3.71
C TRP A 580 15.70 14.23 5.22
N ILE A 581 16.85 13.72 5.66
CA ILE A 581 17.19 13.55 7.06
C ILE A 581 18.25 14.58 7.44
N GLU A 582 17.91 15.46 8.38
CA GLU A 582 18.84 16.42 8.96
C GLU A 582 20.01 15.69 9.62
N PRO A 583 21.28 16.03 9.32
CA PRO A 583 22.45 15.44 9.98
C PRO A 583 22.44 15.61 11.50
N GLY A 584 23.16 14.73 12.19
CA GLY A 584 23.20 14.72 13.64
C GLY A 584 24.22 15.74 14.14
N PRO A 585 24.10 16.17 15.40
CA PRO A 585 25.16 16.96 16.04
C PRO A 585 26.50 16.21 16.08
#